data_AF-A0A1I5DY91-F1
#
_entry.id   AF-A0A1I5DY91-F1
#
_cell.length_a   1.000
_cell.length_b   1.000
_cell.length_c   1.000
_cell.angle_alpha   90.00
_cell.angle_beta   90.00
_cell.angle_gamma   90.00
#
_symmetry.space_group_name_H-M   'P 1'
#
loop_
_entity.id
_entity.type
_entity.pdbx_description
1 polymer ?
#
loop_
_entity_poly.entity_id
_entity_poly.type
_entity_poly.pdbx_seq_one_letter_code
_entity_poly.pdbx_strand_id
1 'polypeptide(L)'
;MQNTVTAQVTPLASRQNSANAPVTLCRYGGGRFELSETGVYFLGKDKDGNEQTPQWVCAPLHVIAKTRDEKSGEWGRLLEWQDDDGHTHQWAMPLELLESDGLDVRRELARLGLQISPSPSARGLLATYIKVQPIDARARCVDRLGWHGNTFVTPNGSIGEAEELVVFQNSHATEPAYSESGTADEWRNSVAALAIGNTRLVFALSVAFAGALAEIAGEDSGGFHFRGASSSGKSTALKLAASVWGNPSTYVRLWRGTVNGLEGLATLHNDGLLILDEIGQIDPNSAGEAAYLLANGQGKARASRNGLARSAQRWRLLFLSAGEASLSAVMAQAGKQSTAGQEIRLADIEADAGAGMGIFETLHGHPNAAALALAIKVASAKYHGTTGKEWLRYLVANRASLKDVIPEQIKRLATGIIPTYAAGQVERVARRFSLVGVAGELASHCKLTGWAEGEAIHAARKCFAVWLEAFGGSGNREERAILAQVRAFFETHGASRFEDISATIEQRIQKRAGFYRNGIKEGREFLVLPETFRREVCQGFDEKTVKNVLIAAGLLLPGKDGKPSQVLRLPGLGSSRVYVIRYRDEEE
;
A
#
# COMPACT_ATOMS: atom_id res chain seq x y z
N MET A 1 -17.23 -22.69 -12.24
CA MET A 1 -17.76 -21.88 -11.13
C MET A 1 -19.27 -21.76 -11.34
N GLN A 2 -20.06 -22.54 -10.61
CA GLN A 2 -21.53 -22.46 -10.61
C GLN A 2 -21.96 -22.47 -9.16
N ASN A 3 -22.39 -21.29 -8.67
CA ASN A 3 -23.40 -21.06 -7.64
C ASN A 3 -23.33 -19.59 -7.24
N THR A 4 -24.13 -18.76 -7.90
CA THR A 4 -24.28 -17.35 -7.57
C THR A 4 -25.25 -17.24 -6.40
N VAL A 5 -24.72 -17.06 -5.19
CA VAL A 5 -25.53 -16.60 -4.04
C VAL A 5 -25.35 -15.10 -3.96
N THR A 6 -26.39 -14.36 -4.31
CA THR A 6 -26.47 -12.91 -4.10
C THR A 6 -26.56 -12.65 -2.60
N ALA A 7 -25.45 -12.23 -1.99
CA ALA A 7 -25.45 -11.81 -0.58
C ALA A 7 -26.27 -10.53 -0.43
N GLN A 8 -27.29 -10.58 0.43
CA GLN A 8 -28.02 -9.40 0.83
C GLN A 8 -27.09 -8.47 1.58
N VAL A 9 -27.01 -7.24 1.10
CA VAL A 9 -26.46 -6.12 1.86
C VAL A 9 -27.37 -5.96 3.05
N THR A 10 -26.90 -6.22 4.27
CA THR A 10 -27.58 -5.68 5.45
C THR A 10 -27.33 -4.18 5.39
N PRO A 11 -28.31 -3.34 5.00
CA PRO A 11 -28.15 -1.92 5.21
C PRO A 11 -28.05 -1.75 6.73
N LEU A 12 -27.28 -0.78 7.22
CA LEU A 12 -27.68 -0.17 8.49
C LEU A 12 -29.15 0.16 8.29
N ALA A 13 -30.03 -0.51 9.05
CA ALA A 13 -31.45 -0.41 8.86
C ALA A 13 -31.78 1.08 8.92
N SER A 14 -32.07 1.70 7.78
CA SER A 14 -32.75 2.97 7.76
C SER A 14 -34.10 2.64 8.34
N ARG A 15 -34.28 2.97 9.62
CA ARG A 15 -35.61 2.96 10.20
C ARG A 15 -36.41 3.93 9.33
N GLN A 16 -37.29 3.36 8.50
CA GLN A 16 -38.47 4.08 8.07
C GLN A 16 -39.07 4.70 9.34
N ASN A 17 -39.41 5.98 9.28
CA ASN A 17 -40.19 6.68 10.29
C ASN A 17 -41.50 5.91 10.51
N SER A 18 -41.46 4.87 11.34
CA SER A 18 -42.63 4.27 11.93
C SER A 18 -42.90 5.09 13.19
N ALA A 19 -43.98 5.86 13.17
CA ALA A 19 -44.50 6.67 14.28
C ALA A 19 -44.94 5.82 15.51
N ASN A 20 -44.30 4.67 15.76
CA ASN A 20 -44.59 3.69 16.80
C ASN A 20 -43.33 2.88 17.20
N ALA A 21 -42.17 3.53 17.34
CA ALA A 21 -41.02 2.90 17.98
C ALA A 21 -41.27 2.76 19.50
N PRO A 22 -40.99 1.60 20.13
CA PRO A 22 -41.22 1.42 21.56
C PRO A 22 -40.36 2.39 22.39
N VAL A 23 -41.00 3.11 23.31
CA VAL A 23 -40.32 3.99 24.27
C VAL A 23 -39.33 3.16 25.09
N THR A 24 -38.03 3.43 24.94
CA THR A 24 -36.99 2.72 25.68
C THR A 24 -36.86 3.35 27.07
N LEU A 25 -37.53 2.75 28.06
CA LEU A 25 -37.56 3.23 29.44
C LEU A 25 -36.33 2.76 30.21
N CYS A 26 -35.48 3.70 30.64
CA CYS A 26 -34.29 3.39 31.46
C CYS A 26 -34.42 3.96 32.87
N ARG A 27 -34.57 3.11 33.89
CA ARG A 27 -34.73 3.55 35.29
C ARG A 27 -33.40 3.92 35.93
N TYR A 28 -33.35 5.04 36.64
CA TYR A 28 -32.16 5.48 37.39
C TYR A 28 -32.55 6.41 38.55
N GLY A 29 -31.96 6.20 39.73
CA GLY A 29 -32.06 7.15 40.86
C GLY A 29 -33.49 7.47 41.31
N GLY A 30 -34.43 6.52 41.22
CA GLY A 30 -35.85 6.73 41.53
C GLY A 30 -36.67 7.38 40.41
N GLY A 31 -36.02 7.85 39.35
CA GLY A 31 -36.64 8.36 38.12
C GLY A 31 -36.43 7.44 36.92
N ARG A 32 -36.65 8.00 35.72
CA ARG A 32 -36.42 7.31 34.45
C ARG A 32 -35.96 8.27 33.35
N PHE A 33 -35.17 7.74 32.42
CA PHE A 33 -34.90 8.37 31.13
C PHE A 33 -35.93 7.92 30.10
N GLU A 34 -36.32 8.85 29.25
CA GLU A 34 -37.22 8.66 28.13
C GLU A 34 -36.58 9.26 26.88
N LEU A 35 -36.44 8.43 25.84
CA LEU A 35 -36.00 8.85 24.52
C LEU A 35 -37.23 9.00 23.62
N SER A 36 -37.40 10.19 23.05
CA SER A 36 -38.46 10.52 22.09
C SER A 36 -37.87 11.14 20.81
N GLU A 37 -38.72 11.43 19.83
CA GLU A 37 -38.34 12.15 18.60
C GLU A 37 -37.83 13.57 18.88
N THR A 38 -38.15 14.15 20.05
CA THR A 38 -37.77 15.53 20.42
C THR A 38 -36.58 15.60 21.37
N GLY A 39 -36.12 14.47 21.91
CA GLY A 39 -34.93 14.44 22.76
C GLY A 39 -34.88 13.33 23.78
N VAL A 40 -33.85 13.40 24.61
CA VAL A 40 -33.70 12.62 25.83
C VAL A 40 -34.20 13.47 27.00
N TYR A 41 -35.14 12.93 27.77
CA TYR A 41 -35.71 13.56 28.96
C TYR A 41 -35.45 12.69 30.19
N PHE A 42 -35.27 13.32 31.35
CA PHE A 42 -35.26 12.64 32.64
C PHE A 42 -36.50 13.03 33.44
N LEU A 43 -37.27 12.02 33.84
CA LEU A 43 -38.45 12.15 34.69
C LEU A 43 -38.07 11.71 36.09
N GLY A 44 -37.68 12.67 36.93
CA GLY A 44 -37.36 12.46 38.33
C GLY A 44 -38.62 12.30 39.19
N LYS A 45 -38.41 11.87 40.43
CA LYS A 45 -39.45 11.89 41.47
C LYS A 45 -39.04 12.81 42.61
N ASP A 46 -40.01 13.49 43.21
CA ASP A 46 -39.80 14.22 44.46
C ASP A 46 -39.69 13.27 45.67
N LYS A 47 -39.51 13.85 46.86
CA LYS A 47 -39.39 13.09 48.12
C LYS A 47 -40.67 12.31 48.48
N ASP A 48 -41.81 12.73 47.95
CA ASP A 48 -43.12 12.15 48.20
C ASP A 48 -43.51 11.13 47.11
N GLY A 49 -42.64 10.92 46.10
CA GLY A 49 -42.80 9.94 45.03
C GLY A 49 -43.59 10.43 43.82
N ASN A 50 -43.94 11.71 43.76
CA ASN A 50 -44.63 12.33 42.62
C ASN A 50 -43.66 12.62 41.48
N GLU A 51 -44.13 12.51 40.24
CA GLU A 51 -43.32 12.81 39.06
C GLU A 51 -43.06 14.32 38.97
N GLN A 52 -41.79 14.68 38.79
CA GLN A 52 -41.39 16.05 38.53
C GLN A 52 -41.54 16.39 37.04
N THR A 53 -41.55 17.69 36.73
CA THR A 53 -41.51 18.17 35.35
C THR A 53 -40.35 17.52 34.58
N PRO A 54 -40.59 16.93 33.40
CA PRO A 54 -39.54 16.31 32.61
C PRO A 54 -38.39 17.28 32.34
N GLN A 55 -37.18 16.87 32.69
CA GLN A 55 -35.98 17.66 32.45
C GLN A 55 -35.38 17.27 31.10
N TRP A 56 -35.34 18.20 30.14
CA TRP A 56 -34.67 17.98 28.86
C TRP A 56 -33.14 17.91 29.03
N VAL A 57 -32.54 16.85 28.50
CA VAL A 57 -31.11 16.52 28.64
C VAL A 57 -30.35 16.88 27.36
N CYS A 58 -30.79 16.38 26.21
CA CYS A 58 -30.22 16.66 24.89
C CYS A 58 -31.23 16.32 23.78
N ALA A 59 -30.89 16.68 22.55
CA ALA A 59 -31.55 16.17 21.34
C ALA A 59 -31.48 14.63 21.27
N PRO A 60 -32.26 13.95 20.40
CA PRO A 60 -32.31 12.50 20.36
C PRO A 60 -30.92 11.86 20.24
N LEU A 61 -30.56 11.05 21.24
CA LEU A 61 -29.27 10.37 21.33
C LEU A 61 -29.51 8.89 21.62
N HIS A 62 -29.17 8.05 20.66
CA HIS A 62 -29.35 6.61 20.74
C HIS A 62 -28.07 5.93 21.24
N VAL A 63 -28.20 5.05 22.23
CA VAL A 63 -27.12 4.14 22.64
C VAL A 63 -27.35 2.80 21.94
N ILE A 64 -26.58 2.53 20.91
CA ILE A 64 -26.79 1.41 19.98
C ILE A 64 -26.17 0.11 20.51
N ALA A 65 -25.00 0.19 21.14
CA ALA A 65 -24.28 -1.00 21.62
C ALA A 65 -23.26 -0.65 22.72
N LYS A 66 -22.82 -1.66 23.47
CA LYS A 66 -21.57 -1.57 24.25
C LYS A 66 -20.39 -1.86 23.33
N THR A 67 -19.37 -1.02 23.36
CA THR A 67 -18.17 -1.18 22.55
C THR A 67 -17.02 -1.79 23.34
N ARG A 68 -16.11 -2.49 22.66
CA ARG A 68 -14.83 -3.00 23.19
C ARG A 68 -13.83 -3.25 22.06
N ASP A 69 -12.54 -3.31 22.40
CA ASP A 69 -11.50 -3.76 21.47
C ASP A 69 -11.45 -5.30 21.34
N GLU A 70 -10.58 -5.82 20.47
CA GLU A 70 -10.37 -7.27 20.28
C GLU A 70 -9.90 -8.01 21.54
N LYS A 71 -9.24 -7.31 22.47
CA LYS A 71 -8.73 -7.87 23.74
C LYS A 71 -9.75 -7.77 24.87
N SER A 72 -10.96 -7.32 24.56
CA SER A 72 -12.01 -7.05 25.53
C SER A 72 -11.64 -5.98 26.56
N GLY A 73 -10.78 -5.03 26.16
CA GLY A 73 -10.50 -3.76 26.81
C GLY A 73 -11.21 -2.59 26.14
N GLU A 74 -10.85 -1.36 26.53
CA GLU A 74 -11.36 -0.10 25.94
C GLU A 74 -12.89 -0.03 25.84
N TRP A 75 -13.57 -0.38 26.93
CA TRP A 75 -15.03 -0.44 26.95
C TRP A 75 -15.68 0.93 26.77
N GLY A 76 -16.79 0.96 26.03
CA GLY A 76 -17.47 2.20 25.67
C GLY A 76 -18.96 2.04 25.37
N ARG A 77 -19.49 3.04 24.68
CA ARG A 77 -20.85 3.06 24.12
C ARG A 77 -20.81 3.53 22.66
N LEU A 78 -21.49 2.82 21.77
CA LEU A 78 -21.77 3.30 20.43
C LEU A 78 -22.97 4.24 20.49
N LEU A 79 -22.73 5.51 20.20
CA LEU A 79 -23.71 6.58 20.18
C LEU A 79 -24.12 6.90 18.75
N GLU A 80 -25.39 7.21 18.52
CA GLU A 80 -25.92 7.67 17.23
C GLU A 80 -26.89 8.85 17.45
N TRP A 81 -26.75 9.91 16.65
CA TRP A 81 -27.63 11.09 16.67
C TRP A 81 -27.67 11.75 15.29
N GLN A 82 -28.58 12.71 15.12
CA GLN A 82 -28.64 13.57 13.94
C GLN A 82 -28.31 15.01 14.32
N ASP A 83 -27.60 15.71 13.44
CA ASP A 83 -27.44 17.17 13.53
C ASP A 83 -28.66 17.92 12.96
N ASP A 84 -28.66 19.25 13.07
CA ASP A 84 -29.76 20.10 12.62
C ASP A 84 -29.94 20.09 11.07
N ASP A 85 -28.94 19.62 10.32
CA ASP A 85 -29.00 19.43 8.86
C ASP A 85 -29.47 18.01 8.48
N GLY A 86 -29.75 17.15 9.46
CA GLY A 86 -30.21 15.77 9.28
C GLY A 86 -29.10 14.77 8.96
N HIS A 87 -27.82 15.15 9.07
CA HIS A 87 -26.74 14.17 8.93
C HIS A 87 -26.67 13.30 10.17
N THR A 88 -26.61 11.98 9.95
CA THR A 88 -26.46 11.01 11.02
C THR A 88 -24.99 10.89 11.39
N HIS A 89 -24.71 11.05 12.69
CA HIS A 89 -23.39 10.89 13.27
C HIS A 89 -23.36 9.64 14.14
N GLN A 90 -22.25 8.92 14.12
CA GLN A 90 -21.98 7.81 15.03
C GLN A 90 -20.65 8.00 15.73
N TRP A 91 -20.61 7.68 17.02
CA TRP A 91 -19.37 7.72 17.78
C TRP A 91 -19.30 6.56 18.78
N ALA A 92 -18.30 5.71 18.63
CA ALA A 92 -17.92 4.77 19.66
C ALA A 92 -17.15 5.54 20.76
N MET A 93 -17.88 6.00 21.77
CA MET A 93 -17.38 6.82 22.87
C MET A 93 -16.75 5.93 23.96
N PRO A 94 -15.46 6.12 24.32
CA PRO A 94 -14.84 5.43 25.45
C PRO A 94 -15.51 5.81 26.77
N LEU A 95 -15.84 4.82 27.61
CA LEU A 95 -16.50 5.08 28.90
C LEU A 95 -15.58 5.82 29.88
N GLU A 96 -14.26 5.67 29.75
CA GLU A 96 -13.29 6.37 30.59
C GLU A 96 -13.42 7.91 30.52
N LEU A 97 -13.90 8.45 29.39
CA LEU A 97 -14.14 9.88 29.23
C LEU A 97 -15.28 10.40 30.12
N LEU A 98 -16.11 9.49 30.65
CA LEU A 98 -17.19 9.80 31.60
C LEU A 98 -16.80 9.54 33.06
N GLU A 99 -15.57 9.10 33.35
CA GLU A 99 -15.06 8.98 34.73
C GLU A 99 -14.52 10.31 35.27
N SER A 100 -14.34 11.31 34.40
CA SER A 100 -14.08 12.71 34.76
C SER A 100 -15.39 13.52 34.78
N ASP A 101 -15.34 14.83 34.50
CA ASP A 101 -16.53 15.70 34.45
C ASP A 101 -17.35 15.54 33.15
N GLY A 102 -16.93 14.64 32.25
CA GLY A 102 -17.57 14.39 30.94
C GLY A 102 -17.47 15.57 29.97
N LEU A 103 -16.56 16.52 30.19
CA LEU A 103 -16.39 17.69 29.31
C LEU A 103 -16.00 17.29 27.88
N ASP A 104 -15.09 16.34 27.73
CA ASP A 104 -14.62 15.91 26.41
C ASP A 104 -15.73 15.22 25.62
N VAL A 105 -16.59 14.44 26.28
CA VAL A 105 -17.79 13.85 25.66
C VAL A 105 -18.74 14.93 25.18
N ARG A 106 -19.05 15.92 26.03
CA ARG A 106 -19.95 17.03 25.63
C ARG A 106 -19.36 17.88 24.51
N ARG A 107 -18.05 18.12 24.50
CA ARG A 107 -17.36 18.86 23.45
C ARG A 107 -17.49 18.14 22.10
N GLU A 108 -17.24 16.84 22.07
CA GLU A 108 -17.29 16.08 20.82
C GLU A 108 -18.72 15.96 20.27
N LEU A 109 -19.70 15.64 21.14
CA LEU A 109 -21.10 15.60 20.75
C LEU A 109 -21.60 16.95 20.21
N ALA A 110 -21.27 18.06 20.88
CA ALA A 110 -21.64 19.40 20.43
C ALA A 110 -20.89 19.83 19.15
N ARG A 111 -19.62 19.43 18.98
CA ARG A 111 -18.82 19.69 17.77
C ARG A 111 -19.48 19.10 16.51
N LEU A 112 -20.15 17.98 16.67
CA LEU A 112 -20.87 17.24 15.63
C LEU A 112 -22.40 17.49 15.68
N GLY A 113 -22.81 18.63 16.23
CA GLY A 113 -24.19 19.12 16.09
C GLY A 113 -25.22 18.59 17.09
N LEU A 114 -24.85 17.76 18.08
CA LEU A 114 -25.81 17.38 19.12
C LEU A 114 -26.12 18.57 20.04
N GLN A 115 -27.39 18.96 20.10
CA GLN A 115 -27.84 19.97 21.06
C GLN A 115 -27.89 19.38 22.48
N ILE A 116 -27.23 20.03 23.44
CA ILE A 116 -27.12 19.58 24.83
C ILE A 116 -27.64 20.67 25.76
N SER A 117 -28.39 20.28 26.79
CA SER A 117 -28.91 21.19 27.80
C SER A 117 -27.80 22.00 28.49
N PRO A 118 -27.95 23.34 28.62
CA PRO A 118 -26.97 24.18 29.31
C PRO A 118 -27.02 24.01 30.84
N SER A 119 -28.07 23.39 31.38
CA SER A 119 -28.27 23.22 32.81
C SER A 119 -27.19 22.32 33.44
N PRO A 120 -26.52 22.73 34.53
CA PRO A 120 -25.55 21.90 35.23
C PRO A 120 -26.11 20.53 35.66
N SER A 121 -27.36 20.47 36.13
CA SER A 121 -27.99 19.20 36.52
C SER A 121 -28.27 18.30 35.31
N ALA A 122 -28.69 18.86 34.18
CA ALA A 122 -28.94 18.10 32.95
C ALA A 122 -27.64 17.51 32.36
N ARG A 123 -26.51 18.23 32.47
CA ARG A 123 -25.21 17.74 32.00
C ARG A 123 -24.74 16.48 32.73
N GLY A 124 -24.99 16.38 34.04
CA GLY A 124 -24.74 15.15 34.80
C GLY A 124 -25.67 14.01 34.40
N LEU A 125 -26.93 14.33 34.07
CA LEU A 125 -27.91 13.36 33.58
C LEU A 125 -27.55 12.81 32.20
N LEU A 126 -26.91 13.58 31.32
CA LEU A 126 -26.41 13.07 30.03
C LEU A 126 -25.37 11.97 30.20
N ALA A 127 -24.35 12.21 31.04
CA ALA A 127 -23.33 11.21 31.35
C ALA A 127 -23.95 9.94 31.97
N THR A 128 -24.93 10.15 32.85
CA THR A 128 -25.69 9.07 33.48
C THR A 128 -26.48 8.26 32.45
N TYR A 129 -27.26 8.92 31.60
CA TYR A 129 -28.04 8.31 30.53
C TYR A 129 -27.18 7.37 29.67
N ILE A 130 -26.05 7.88 29.18
CA ILE A 130 -25.12 7.10 28.35
C ILE A 130 -24.60 5.86 29.09
N LYS A 131 -24.26 5.99 30.39
CA LYS A 131 -23.74 4.88 31.21
C LYS A 131 -24.79 3.81 31.47
N VAL A 132 -26.00 4.21 31.88
CA VAL A 132 -26.99 3.30 32.47
C VAL A 132 -28.01 2.75 31.48
N GLN A 133 -28.07 3.29 30.25
CA GLN A 133 -28.96 2.81 29.22
C GLN A 133 -28.80 1.29 29.03
N PRO A 134 -29.89 0.50 29.18
CA PRO A 134 -29.82 -0.95 29.05
C PRO A 134 -29.64 -1.33 27.58
N ILE A 135 -28.52 -1.99 27.27
CA ILE A 135 -28.25 -2.47 25.92
C ILE A 135 -27.45 -3.78 25.94
N ASP A 136 -27.97 -4.79 25.24
CA ASP A 136 -27.35 -6.11 25.13
C ASP A 136 -26.52 -6.26 23.86
N ALA A 137 -26.80 -5.45 22.83
CA ALA A 137 -25.99 -5.40 21.63
C ALA A 137 -24.52 -5.07 21.96
N ARG A 138 -23.61 -5.67 21.18
CA ARG A 138 -22.17 -5.47 21.27
C ARG A 138 -21.65 -4.94 19.94
N ALA A 139 -20.62 -4.11 20.04
CA ALA A 139 -19.87 -3.61 18.92
C ALA A 139 -18.37 -3.79 19.16
N ARG A 140 -17.67 -4.36 18.20
CA ARG A 140 -16.20 -4.43 18.18
C ARG A 140 -15.65 -3.16 17.56
N CYS A 141 -14.81 -2.46 18.31
CA CYS A 141 -14.06 -1.34 17.79
C CYS A 141 -12.78 -1.84 17.14
N VAL A 142 -12.54 -1.40 15.90
CA VAL A 142 -11.34 -1.70 15.14
C VAL A 142 -10.59 -0.43 14.81
N ASP A 143 -9.25 -0.50 14.85
CA ASP A 143 -8.34 0.63 14.63
C ASP A 143 -7.80 0.70 13.20
N ARG A 144 -8.20 -0.25 12.34
CA ARG A 144 -7.86 -0.29 10.90
C ARG A 144 -9.06 -0.74 10.07
N LEU A 145 -9.11 -0.26 8.82
CA LEU A 145 -10.05 -0.74 7.80
C LEU A 145 -9.61 -2.12 7.27
N GLY A 146 -10.38 -2.74 6.39
CA GLY A 146 -10.02 -4.00 5.74
C GLY A 146 -10.58 -5.25 6.40
N TRP A 147 -9.91 -6.39 6.26
CA TRP A 147 -10.41 -7.68 6.72
C TRP A 147 -10.32 -7.86 8.24
N HIS A 148 -11.45 -8.23 8.84
CA HIS A 148 -11.61 -8.62 10.23
C HIS A 148 -12.42 -9.91 10.32
N GLY A 149 -11.71 -11.05 10.37
CA GLY A 149 -12.34 -12.36 10.31
C GLY A 149 -13.04 -12.61 8.97
N ASN A 150 -14.37 -12.72 8.97
CA ASN A 150 -15.20 -12.90 7.77
C ASN A 150 -15.88 -11.60 7.30
N THR A 151 -15.62 -10.49 7.97
CA THR A 151 -16.21 -9.18 7.67
C THR A 151 -15.14 -8.26 7.08
N PHE A 152 -15.54 -7.43 6.12
CA PHE A 152 -14.70 -6.36 5.60
C PHE A 152 -15.17 -5.02 6.16
N VAL A 153 -14.29 -4.30 6.86
CA VAL A 153 -14.59 -3.00 7.47
C VAL A 153 -14.19 -1.88 6.51
N THR A 154 -15.14 -1.00 6.25
CA THR A 154 -15.02 0.18 5.40
C THR A 154 -15.26 1.44 6.25
N PRO A 155 -14.96 2.64 5.73
CA PRO A 155 -15.23 3.89 6.44
C PRO A 155 -16.72 4.08 6.76
N ASN A 156 -17.58 3.57 5.87
CA ASN A 156 -19.03 3.78 5.92
C ASN A 156 -19.77 2.61 6.60
N GLY A 157 -19.05 1.68 7.21
CA GLY A 157 -19.63 0.51 7.87
C GLY A 157 -18.89 -0.79 7.56
N SER A 158 -19.56 -1.93 7.74
CA SER A 158 -18.97 -3.25 7.54
C SER A 158 -19.80 -4.10 6.57
N ILE A 159 -19.12 -4.99 5.83
CA ILE A 159 -19.72 -5.89 4.84
C ILE A 159 -19.48 -7.33 5.29
N GLY A 160 -20.55 -8.10 5.48
CA GLY A 160 -20.52 -9.50 5.90
C GLY A 160 -21.32 -9.75 7.17
N GLU A 161 -21.43 -11.03 7.53
CA GLU A 161 -22.03 -11.44 8.79
C GLU A 161 -20.98 -11.43 9.90
N ALA A 162 -21.28 -10.72 10.97
CA ALA A 162 -20.52 -10.71 12.21
C ALA A 162 -21.47 -11.03 13.37
N GLU A 163 -20.98 -11.76 14.37
CA GLU A 163 -21.75 -12.04 15.60
C GLU A 163 -22.08 -10.77 16.39
N GLU A 164 -21.29 -9.71 16.20
CA GLU A 164 -21.48 -8.39 16.81
C GLU A 164 -21.17 -7.28 15.78
N LEU A 165 -21.70 -6.05 16.00
CA LEU A 165 -21.46 -4.91 15.13
C LEU A 165 -19.95 -4.62 15.04
N VAL A 166 -19.43 -4.16 13.90
CA VAL A 166 -18.02 -3.73 13.80
C VAL A 166 -17.97 -2.26 13.45
N VAL A 167 -17.29 -1.47 14.28
CA VAL A 167 -17.20 -0.01 14.16
C VAL A 167 -15.74 0.39 14.04
N PHE A 168 -15.41 1.10 12.96
CA PHE A 168 -14.10 1.68 12.80
C PHE A 168 -13.97 2.94 13.67
N GLN A 169 -12.97 2.98 14.55
CA GLN A 169 -12.63 4.16 15.34
C GLN A 169 -11.33 4.76 14.82
N ASN A 170 -11.41 5.97 14.26
CA ASN A 170 -10.21 6.78 14.05
C ASN A 170 -10.38 8.16 14.68
N SER A 171 -9.54 8.44 15.68
CA SER A 171 -9.52 9.69 16.44
C SER A 171 -8.99 10.88 15.63
N HIS A 172 -8.44 10.64 14.44
CA HIS A 172 -7.87 11.66 13.55
C HIS A 172 -8.46 11.50 12.14
N ALA A 173 -9.64 12.08 11.94
CA ALA A 173 -10.37 12.04 10.68
C ALA A 173 -9.59 12.72 9.54
N THR A 174 -8.79 11.94 8.83
CA THR A 174 -8.70 12.10 7.37
C THR A 174 -9.74 11.14 6.82
N GLU A 175 -10.88 11.69 6.37
CA GLU A 175 -11.93 10.86 5.78
C GLU A 175 -11.33 10.06 4.62
N PRO A 176 -11.51 8.73 4.63
CA PRO A 176 -11.20 7.92 3.47
C PRO A 176 -12.05 8.42 2.30
N ALA A 177 -11.44 8.59 1.14
CA ALA A 177 -12.09 9.14 -0.05
C ALA A 177 -13.05 8.16 -0.74
N TYR A 178 -13.77 7.34 0.05
CA TYR A 178 -14.80 6.46 -0.47
C TYR A 178 -16.04 7.31 -0.73
N SER A 179 -16.51 7.27 -1.97
CA SER A 179 -17.73 7.92 -2.39
C SER A 179 -18.34 7.09 -3.50
N GLU A 180 -19.66 7.13 -3.65
CA GLU A 180 -20.38 6.35 -4.66
C GLU A 180 -21.11 7.30 -5.61
N SER A 181 -20.94 7.10 -6.92
CA SER A 181 -21.64 7.83 -7.96
C SER A 181 -21.93 6.92 -9.15
N GLY A 182 -23.20 6.87 -9.58
CA GLY A 182 -23.70 5.94 -10.61
C GLY A 182 -23.71 4.48 -10.17
N THR A 183 -23.88 3.57 -11.11
CA THR A 183 -23.97 2.12 -10.88
C THR A 183 -22.73 1.38 -11.36
N ALA A 184 -22.51 0.15 -10.88
CA ALA A 184 -21.41 -0.71 -11.36
C ALA A 184 -21.53 -1.00 -12.87
N ASP A 185 -22.75 -1.09 -13.40
CA ASP A 185 -23.01 -1.28 -14.84
C ASP A 185 -22.63 -0.05 -15.66
N GLU A 186 -22.98 1.15 -15.20
CA GLU A 186 -22.57 2.41 -15.85
C GLU A 186 -21.06 2.59 -15.81
N TRP A 187 -20.43 2.28 -14.66
CA TRP A 187 -18.98 2.29 -14.51
C TRP A 187 -18.32 1.32 -15.48
N ARG A 188 -18.81 0.08 -15.56
CA ARG A 188 -18.30 -0.94 -16.49
C ARG A 188 -18.34 -0.43 -17.93
N ASN A 189 -19.50 0.05 -18.36
CA ASN A 189 -19.75 0.43 -19.75
C ASN A 189 -19.07 1.74 -20.15
N SER A 190 -18.70 2.60 -19.19
CA SER A 190 -18.14 3.94 -19.46
C SER A 190 -16.66 4.08 -19.08
N VAL A 191 -16.19 3.33 -18.09
CA VAL A 191 -14.84 3.44 -17.51
C VAL A 191 -14.01 2.21 -17.86
N ALA A 192 -14.44 1.02 -17.45
CA ALA A 192 -13.68 -0.22 -17.71
C ALA A 192 -13.60 -0.57 -19.20
N ALA A 193 -14.64 -0.24 -19.98
CA ALA A 193 -14.66 -0.45 -21.42
C ALA A 193 -13.54 0.31 -22.16
N LEU A 194 -13.13 1.48 -21.65
CA LEU A 194 -12.05 2.30 -22.23
C LEU A 194 -10.65 1.77 -21.88
N ALA A 195 -10.54 0.77 -21.03
CA ALA A 195 -9.27 0.13 -20.69
C ALA A 195 -8.94 -1.05 -21.61
N ILE A 196 -9.93 -1.66 -22.28
CA ILE A 196 -9.76 -2.88 -23.08
C ILE A 196 -8.69 -2.67 -24.16
N GLY A 197 -7.71 -3.58 -24.27
CA GLY A 197 -6.62 -3.46 -25.23
C GLY A 197 -5.61 -2.36 -24.89
N ASN A 198 -5.64 -1.80 -23.67
CA ASN A 198 -4.63 -0.89 -23.13
C ASN A 198 -3.99 -1.53 -21.88
N THR A 199 -2.89 -2.25 -22.05
CA THR A 199 -2.26 -3.12 -21.04
C THR A 199 -2.01 -2.41 -19.71
N ARG A 200 -1.51 -1.17 -19.71
CA ARG A 200 -1.22 -0.43 -18.48
C ARG A 200 -2.50 0.06 -17.77
N LEU A 201 -3.57 0.35 -18.51
CA LEU A 201 -4.88 0.72 -17.94
C LEU A 201 -5.58 -0.50 -17.32
N VAL A 202 -5.61 -1.63 -18.05
CA VAL A 202 -6.11 -2.91 -17.55
C VAL A 202 -5.34 -3.32 -16.29
N PHE A 203 -4.02 -3.20 -16.31
CA PHE A 203 -3.17 -3.48 -15.15
C PHE A 203 -3.52 -2.58 -13.96
N ALA A 204 -3.63 -1.26 -14.16
CA ALA A 204 -3.97 -0.31 -13.09
C ALA A 204 -5.32 -0.63 -12.42
N LEU A 205 -6.35 -0.94 -13.21
CA LEU A 205 -7.66 -1.38 -12.69
C LEU A 205 -7.56 -2.71 -11.96
N SER A 206 -6.79 -3.66 -12.49
CA SER A 206 -6.58 -4.96 -11.86
C SER A 206 -5.86 -4.83 -10.51
N VAL A 207 -4.91 -3.89 -10.38
CA VAL A 207 -4.25 -3.56 -9.10
C VAL A 207 -5.28 -3.05 -8.08
N ALA A 208 -6.27 -2.27 -8.52
CA ALA A 208 -7.33 -1.78 -7.64
C ALA A 208 -8.18 -2.89 -7.02
N PHE A 209 -8.46 -3.97 -7.77
CA PHE A 209 -9.18 -5.12 -7.24
C PHE A 209 -8.29 -6.03 -6.36
N ALA A 210 -7.00 -6.09 -6.66
CA ALA A 210 -6.05 -7.00 -6.04
C ALA A 210 -5.76 -6.71 -4.56
N GLY A 211 -5.86 -5.46 -4.11
CA GLY A 211 -5.60 -5.08 -2.71
C GLY A 211 -6.44 -5.87 -1.70
N ALA A 212 -7.75 -6.00 -1.97
CA ALA A 212 -8.68 -6.75 -1.12
C ALA A 212 -8.50 -8.28 -1.19
N LEU A 213 -7.78 -8.78 -2.20
CA LEU A 213 -7.46 -10.21 -2.32
C LEU A 213 -6.15 -10.59 -1.63
N ALA A 214 -5.28 -9.64 -1.30
CA ALA A 214 -3.96 -9.94 -0.75
C ALA A 214 -4.05 -10.79 0.54
N GLU A 215 -5.03 -10.51 1.40
CA GLU A 215 -5.26 -11.31 2.60
C GLU A 215 -5.66 -12.74 2.30
N ILE A 216 -6.65 -12.90 1.42
CA ILE A 216 -7.21 -14.19 1.02
C ILE A 216 -6.11 -15.03 0.33
N ALA A 217 -5.26 -14.37 -0.44
CA ALA A 217 -4.14 -14.97 -1.15
C ALA A 217 -2.93 -15.32 -0.26
N GLY A 218 -2.87 -14.77 0.97
CA GLY A 218 -1.69 -14.86 1.82
C GLY A 218 -0.47 -14.09 1.27
N GLU A 219 -0.70 -13.02 0.51
CA GLU A 219 0.34 -12.17 -0.07
C GLU A 219 0.66 -10.97 0.82
N ASP A 220 1.92 -10.55 0.80
CA ASP A 220 2.39 -9.36 1.53
C ASP A 220 2.02 -8.05 0.80
N SER A 221 2.17 -6.94 1.52
CA SER A 221 2.09 -5.60 0.92
C SER A 221 3.10 -5.41 -0.22
N GLY A 222 2.80 -4.46 -1.11
CA GLY A 222 3.74 -4.05 -2.13
C GLY A 222 3.16 -3.09 -3.14
N GLY A 223 4.01 -2.57 -4.02
CA GLY A 223 3.59 -1.54 -4.94
C GLY A 223 4.10 -1.69 -6.35
N PHE A 224 3.47 -0.91 -7.21
CA PHE A 224 3.79 -0.74 -8.62
C PHE A 224 3.95 0.75 -8.90
N HIS A 225 4.92 1.11 -9.74
CA HIS A 225 5.18 2.49 -10.10
C HIS A 225 5.20 2.65 -11.61
N PHE A 226 4.30 3.47 -12.16
CA PHE A 226 4.40 3.88 -13.55
C PHE A 226 5.44 4.98 -13.68
N ARG A 227 6.54 4.68 -14.37
CA ARG A 227 7.62 5.62 -14.66
C ARG A 227 7.55 6.02 -16.13
N GLY A 228 7.70 7.31 -16.42
CA GLY A 228 7.86 7.77 -17.80
C GLY A 228 7.72 9.27 -17.95
N ALA A 229 7.97 9.79 -19.14
CA ALA A 229 7.95 11.23 -19.42
C ALA A 229 6.63 11.91 -19.00
N SER A 230 6.68 13.23 -18.78
CA SER A 230 5.48 14.02 -18.55
C SER A 230 4.42 13.79 -19.64
N SER A 231 3.14 13.96 -19.31
CA SER A 231 2.03 13.81 -20.26
C SER A 231 1.87 12.44 -20.94
N SER A 232 2.48 11.38 -20.40
CA SER A 232 2.32 9.99 -20.89
C SER A 232 1.05 9.26 -20.44
N GLY A 233 0.14 9.93 -19.72
CA GLY A 233 -1.12 9.33 -19.24
C GLY A 233 -1.06 8.61 -17.89
N LYS A 234 0.06 8.67 -17.17
CA LYS A 234 0.23 8.03 -15.84
C LYS A 234 -0.85 8.41 -14.83
N SER A 235 -1.07 9.72 -14.63
CA SER A 235 -2.12 10.20 -13.72
C SER A 235 -3.53 9.82 -14.18
N THR A 236 -3.74 9.57 -15.47
CA THR A 236 -5.01 9.01 -15.98
C THR A 236 -5.20 7.58 -15.50
N ALA A 237 -4.16 6.73 -15.58
CA ALA A 237 -4.24 5.36 -15.05
C ALA A 237 -4.46 5.33 -13.52
N LEU A 238 -3.83 6.25 -12.79
CA LEU A 238 -4.07 6.38 -11.34
C LEU A 238 -5.53 6.75 -11.05
N LYS A 239 -6.09 7.72 -11.77
CA LYS A 239 -7.49 8.13 -11.61
C LYS A 239 -8.49 7.05 -12.03
N LEU A 240 -8.15 6.30 -13.07
CA LEU A 240 -8.90 5.14 -13.50
C LEU A 240 -8.97 4.09 -12.38
N ALA A 241 -7.83 3.72 -11.79
CA ALA A 241 -7.76 2.79 -10.66
C ALA A 241 -8.52 3.32 -9.43
N ALA A 242 -8.39 4.61 -9.12
CA ALA A 242 -9.10 5.26 -8.00
C ALA A 242 -10.62 5.14 -8.11
N SER A 243 -11.16 5.21 -9.34
CA SER A 243 -12.60 5.17 -9.60
C SER A 243 -13.28 3.87 -9.14
N VAL A 244 -12.53 2.79 -8.93
CA VAL A 244 -13.08 1.56 -8.33
C VAL A 244 -13.60 1.84 -6.92
N TRP A 245 -12.91 2.67 -6.15
CA TRP A 245 -13.14 2.84 -4.71
C TRP A 245 -13.80 4.17 -4.33
N GLY A 246 -13.58 5.23 -5.10
CA GLY A 246 -14.19 6.53 -4.82
C GLY A 246 -13.79 7.61 -5.80
N ASN A 247 -14.08 8.87 -5.45
CA ASN A 247 -13.84 9.99 -6.34
C ASN A 247 -12.33 10.12 -6.66
N PRO A 248 -11.91 10.02 -7.93
CA PRO A 248 -10.51 10.08 -8.30
C PRO A 248 -9.77 11.36 -7.89
N SER A 249 -10.47 12.48 -7.69
CA SER A 249 -9.86 13.75 -7.28
C SER A 249 -9.45 13.79 -5.80
N THR A 250 -10.12 13.01 -4.95
CA THR A 250 -9.88 12.98 -3.50
C THR A 250 -9.18 11.70 -3.05
N TYR A 251 -9.35 10.60 -3.80
CA TYR A 251 -8.73 9.31 -3.50
C TYR A 251 -7.24 9.26 -3.81
N VAL A 252 -6.83 9.83 -4.95
CA VAL A 252 -5.41 9.93 -5.31
C VAL A 252 -4.73 10.91 -4.36
N ARG A 253 -3.68 10.45 -3.66
CA ARG A 253 -2.85 11.28 -2.79
C ARG A 253 -1.53 11.60 -3.48
N LEU A 254 -0.83 12.63 -3.00
CA LEU A 254 0.52 12.93 -3.47
C LEU A 254 1.55 12.25 -2.56
N TRP A 255 2.73 11.95 -3.11
CA TRP A 255 3.90 11.56 -2.31
C TRP A 255 4.43 12.65 -1.38
N ARG A 256 3.94 13.90 -1.54
CA ARG A 256 4.25 15.03 -0.67
C ARG A 256 3.73 14.76 0.75
N GLY A 257 4.64 14.36 1.64
CA GLY A 257 4.32 14.13 3.04
C GLY A 257 5.50 13.59 3.83
N THR A 258 5.30 13.42 5.14
CA THR A 258 6.26 12.73 6.01
C THR A 258 5.97 11.23 6.03
N VAL A 259 6.96 10.42 6.41
CA VAL A 259 6.79 8.96 6.61
C VAL A 259 5.65 8.66 7.59
N ASN A 260 5.47 9.48 8.64
CA ASN A 260 4.36 9.35 9.58
C ASN A 260 2.98 9.63 8.94
N GLY A 261 2.92 10.58 8.00
CA GLY A 261 1.70 10.84 7.23
C GLY A 261 1.33 9.65 6.34
N LEU A 262 2.34 9.03 5.70
CA LEU A 262 2.16 7.81 4.90
C LEU A 262 1.73 6.61 5.76
N GLU A 263 2.23 6.49 6.99
CA GLU A 263 1.79 5.48 7.96
C GLU A 263 0.28 5.61 8.25
N GLY A 264 -0.20 6.82 8.51
CA GLY A 264 -1.64 7.08 8.70
C GLY A 264 -2.48 6.74 7.46
N LEU A 265 -2.00 7.12 6.27
CA LEU A 265 -2.67 6.78 5.01
C LEU A 265 -2.69 5.27 4.76
N ALA A 266 -1.62 4.54 5.10
CA ALA A 266 -1.55 3.11 4.91
C ALA A 266 -2.57 2.36 5.78
N THR A 267 -2.76 2.77 7.04
CA THR A 267 -3.80 2.22 7.93
C THR A 267 -5.21 2.43 7.36
N LEU A 268 -5.47 3.57 6.72
CA LEU A 268 -6.74 3.89 6.04
C LEU A 268 -6.96 3.10 4.73
N HIS A 269 -5.94 2.44 4.20
CA HIS A 269 -6.05 1.62 2.99
C HIS A 269 -5.65 0.16 3.25
N ASN A 270 -5.72 -0.28 4.51
CA ASN A 270 -5.49 -1.67 4.86
C ASN A 270 -6.48 -2.59 4.13
N ASP A 271 -5.95 -3.67 3.57
CA ASP A 271 -6.58 -4.61 2.64
C ASP A 271 -7.24 -3.93 1.44
N GLY A 272 -6.66 -2.82 0.97
CA GLY A 272 -7.15 -2.04 -0.15
C GLY A 272 -6.04 -1.54 -1.07
N LEU A 273 -6.38 -0.51 -1.86
CA LEU A 273 -5.47 0.17 -2.77
C LEU A 273 -5.08 1.53 -2.21
N LEU A 274 -3.79 1.81 -2.02
CA LEU A 274 -3.29 3.17 -1.79
C LEU A 274 -2.76 3.75 -3.11
N ILE A 275 -3.15 4.97 -3.50
CA ILE A 275 -2.64 5.61 -4.71
C ILE A 275 -1.83 6.86 -4.37
N LEU A 276 -0.60 6.92 -4.88
CA LEU A 276 0.35 8.01 -4.63
C LEU A 276 0.92 8.56 -5.94
N ASP A 277 0.49 9.76 -6.34
CA ASP A 277 1.00 10.45 -7.54
C ASP A 277 2.22 11.33 -7.21
N GLU A 278 3.03 11.58 -8.24
CA GLU A 278 4.19 12.47 -8.22
C GLU A 278 5.28 12.09 -7.19
N ILE A 279 5.92 10.92 -7.36
CA ILE A 279 7.00 10.46 -6.46
C ILE A 279 8.14 11.48 -6.30
N GLY A 280 8.37 12.35 -7.28
CA GLY A 280 9.37 13.42 -7.19
C GLY A 280 9.07 14.49 -6.12
N GLN A 281 7.87 14.51 -5.53
CA GLN A 281 7.52 15.46 -4.47
C GLN A 281 7.84 14.98 -3.05
N ILE A 282 8.28 13.74 -2.86
CA ILE A 282 8.81 13.31 -1.55
C ILE A 282 10.22 13.85 -1.36
N ASP A 283 10.62 14.08 -0.11
CA ASP A 283 12.02 14.31 0.23
C ASP A 283 12.88 13.10 -0.23
N PRO A 284 13.88 13.31 -1.09
CA PRO A 284 14.78 12.26 -1.58
C PRO A 284 15.43 11.43 -0.46
N ASN A 285 15.68 12.02 0.71
CA ASN A 285 16.24 11.28 1.85
C ASN A 285 15.28 10.25 2.43
N SER A 286 13.97 10.49 2.31
CA SER A 286 12.91 9.70 2.93
C SER A 286 12.26 8.71 1.94
N ALA A 287 12.49 8.87 0.63
CA ALA A 287 11.85 8.07 -0.43
C ALA A 287 12.00 6.55 -0.24
N GLY A 288 13.23 6.09 -0.04
CA GLY A 288 13.53 4.66 0.13
C GLY A 288 12.95 4.07 1.41
N GLU A 289 12.87 4.84 2.49
CA GLU A 289 12.25 4.42 3.75
C GLU A 289 10.73 4.35 3.60
N ALA A 290 10.12 5.34 2.96
CA ALA A 290 8.69 5.40 2.71
C ALA A 290 8.19 4.21 1.89
N ALA A 291 8.85 3.90 0.77
CA ALA A 291 8.51 2.73 -0.05
C ALA A 291 8.67 1.41 0.73
N TYR A 292 9.70 1.31 1.56
CA TYR A 292 9.95 0.14 2.41
C TYR A 292 8.88 -0.03 3.49
N LEU A 293 8.49 1.06 4.15
CA LEU A 293 7.43 1.08 5.16
C LEU A 293 6.10 0.61 4.57
N LEU A 294 5.69 1.19 3.45
CA LEU A 294 4.43 0.83 2.78
C LEU A 294 4.39 -0.66 2.42
N ALA A 295 5.48 -1.17 1.82
CA ALA A 295 5.56 -2.54 1.36
C ALA A 295 5.79 -3.58 2.48
N ASN A 296 6.28 -3.20 3.65
CA ASN A 296 6.43 -4.13 4.77
C ASN A 296 5.16 -4.28 5.60
N GLY A 297 4.19 -3.37 5.49
CA GLY A 297 2.94 -3.51 6.21
C GLY A 297 3.00 -3.19 7.71
N GLN A 298 4.03 -2.45 8.16
CA GLN A 298 4.20 -2.18 9.59
C GLN A 298 4.74 -0.78 9.86
N GLY A 299 4.09 -0.08 10.79
CA GLY A 299 4.50 1.21 11.32
C GLY A 299 5.68 1.11 12.29
N LYS A 300 6.25 2.26 12.65
CA LYS A 300 7.37 2.30 13.61
C LYS A 300 6.87 1.97 15.02
N ALA A 301 7.59 1.09 15.72
CA ALA A 301 7.34 0.86 17.14
C ALA A 301 7.61 2.15 17.94
N ARG A 302 6.69 2.52 18.82
CA ARG A 302 6.80 3.71 19.68
C ARG A 302 6.67 3.30 21.14
N ALA A 303 7.33 4.02 22.05
CA ALA A 303 7.07 3.86 23.48
C ALA A 303 5.70 4.47 23.84
N SER A 304 4.99 3.84 24.77
CA SER A 304 3.80 4.38 25.43
C SER A 304 4.21 5.41 26.48
N ARG A 305 3.24 6.19 27.00
CA ARG A 305 3.46 7.15 28.10
C ARG A 305 4.08 6.51 29.35
N ASN A 306 3.91 5.20 29.52
CA ASN A 306 4.42 4.44 30.65
C ASN A 306 5.76 3.72 30.34
N GLY A 307 6.41 4.05 29.23
CA GLY A 307 7.69 3.45 28.82
C GLY A 307 7.59 2.05 28.21
N LEU A 308 6.42 1.42 28.21
CA LEU A 308 6.18 0.12 27.57
C LEU A 308 6.04 0.27 26.05
N ALA A 309 6.48 -0.71 25.26
CA ALA A 309 6.30 -0.70 23.81
C ALA A 309 4.81 -0.67 23.42
N ARG A 310 4.39 0.34 22.64
CA ARG A 310 3.07 0.39 22.00
C ARG A 310 3.06 -0.55 20.80
N SER A 311 1.93 -1.24 20.57
CA SER A 311 1.75 -2.04 19.37
C SER A 311 1.87 -1.15 18.13
N ALA A 312 2.78 -1.51 17.24
CA ALA A 312 2.92 -0.86 15.95
C ALA A 312 1.69 -1.13 15.09
N GLN A 313 1.23 -0.10 14.38
CA GLN A 313 0.17 -0.23 13.38
C GLN A 313 0.61 -1.22 12.30
N ARG A 314 -0.34 -2.01 11.80
CA ARG A 314 -0.10 -3.00 10.76
C ARG A 314 -1.10 -2.83 9.63
N TRP A 315 -0.63 -3.02 8.41
CA TRP A 315 -1.46 -3.03 7.24
C TRP A 315 -0.97 -4.05 6.21
N ARG A 316 -1.85 -4.44 5.31
CA ARG A 316 -1.54 -5.15 4.09
C ARG A 316 -2.23 -4.43 2.96
N LEU A 317 -1.49 -3.88 2.00
CA LEU A 317 -2.09 -3.12 0.91
C LEU A 317 -1.29 -3.31 -0.37
N LEU A 318 -1.96 -3.08 -1.49
CA LEU A 318 -1.26 -2.75 -2.71
C LEU A 318 -1.21 -1.23 -2.86
N PHE A 319 -0.08 -0.69 -3.27
CA PHE A 319 0.02 0.72 -3.61
C PHE A 319 0.40 0.95 -5.06
N LEU A 320 -0.31 1.84 -5.73
CA LEU A 320 -0.05 2.24 -7.10
C LEU A 320 0.52 3.65 -7.12
N SER A 321 1.64 3.83 -7.80
CA SER A 321 2.41 5.06 -7.81
C SER A 321 2.70 5.50 -9.25
N ALA A 322 2.96 6.80 -9.43
CA ALA A 322 3.44 7.32 -10.71
C ALA A 322 4.44 8.47 -10.55
N GLY A 323 5.27 8.67 -11.58
CA GLY A 323 6.22 9.77 -11.63
C GLY A 323 7.11 9.73 -12.86
N GLU A 324 7.94 10.76 -13.02
CA GLU A 324 8.93 10.84 -14.09
C GLU A 324 10.22 10.06 -13.78
N ALA A 325 10.56 9.98 -12.49
CA ALA A 325 11.75 9.32 -11.98
C ALA A 325 11.39 8.01 -11.27
N SER A 326 12.24 6.99 -11.39
CA SER A 326 12.15 5.78 -10.55
C SER A 326 12.47 6.09 -9.09
N LEU A 327 12.10 5.18 -8.18
CA LEU A 327 12.51 5.28 -6.77
C LEU A 327 14.03 5.41 -6.63
N SER A 328 14.78 4.62 -7.40
CA SER A 328 16.25 4.67 -7.43
C SER A 328 16.77 6.05 -7.87
N ALA A 329 16.14 6.68 -8.87
CA ALA A 329 16.55 7.99 -9.36
C ALA A 329 16.24 9.09 -8.34
N VAL A 330 15.10 9.02 -7.65
CA VAL A 330 14.79 9.95 -6.55
C VAL A 330 15.79 9.81 -5.41
N MET A 331 16.11 8.58 -4.97
CA MET A 331 17.10 8.34 -3.92
C MET A 331 18.50 8.85 -4.28
N ALA A 332 18.90 8.70 -5.54
CA ALA A 332 20.19 9.16 -6.04
C ALA A 332 20.38 10.69 -5.91
N GLN A 333 19.30 11.48 -5.95
CA GLN A 333 19.37 12.93 -5.73
C GLN A 333 19.89 13.30 -4.33
N ALA A 334 19.70 12.43 -3.34
CA ALA A 334 20.26 12.55 -2.00
C ALA A 334 21.60 11.80 -1.82
N GLY A 335 22.22 11.33 -2.90
CA GLY A 335 23.44 10.52 -2.84
C GLY A 335 23.24 9.13 -2.23
N LYS A 336 21.99 8.63 -2.17
CA LYS A 336 21.67 7.29 -1.65
C LYS A 336 21.55 6.30 -2.80
N GLN A 337 22.10 5.10 -2.61
CA GLN A 337 21.88 3.97 -3.52
C GLN A 337 20.67 3.15 -3.08
N SER A 338 19.82 2.78 -4.03
CA SER A 338 18.72 1.85 -3.79
C SER A 338 19.26 0.43 -3.62
N THR A 339 18.66 -0.32 -2.69
CA THR A 339 18.91 -1.76 -2.58
C THR A 339 17.95 -2.52 -3.49
N ALA A 340 18.34 -3.70 -3.98
CA ALA A 340 17.44 -4.58 -4.73
C ALA A 340 16.15 -4.89 -3.95
N GLY A 341 16.25 -4.99 -2.61
CA GLY A 341 15.10 -5.19 -1.73
C GLY A 341 14.08 -4.04 -1.74
N GLN A 342 14.51 -2.80 -1.95
CA GLN A 342 13.61 -1.65 -2.07
C GLN A 342 12.93 -1.59 -3.44
N GLU A 343 13.65 -1.93 -4.50
CA GLU A 343 13.12 -1.88 -5.87
C GLU A 343 12.14 -3.02 -6.17
N ILE A 344 12.29 -4.20 -5.58
CA ILE A 344 11.27 -5.27 -5.72
C ILE A 344 9.98 -4.97 -4.94
N ARG A 345 10.06 -4.09 -3.93
CA ARG A 345 8.92 -3.65 -3.14
C ARG A 345 8.07 -2.63 -3.87
N LEU A 346 8.68 -1.83 -4.74
CA LEU A 346 8.01 -0.90 -5.65
C LEU A 346 8.44 -1.19 -7.09
N ALA A 347 7.71 -2.09 -7.75
CA ALA A 347 8.06 -2.53 -9.10
C ALA A 347 7.84 -1.39 -10.12
N ASP A 348 8.94 -0.87 -10.67
CA ASP A 348 8.95 0.16 -11.71
C ASP A 348 8.53 -0.42 -13.07
N ILE A 349 7.44 0.08 -13.63
CA ILE A 349 6.89 -0.29 -14.94
C ILE A 349 6.99 0.92 -15.86
N GLU A 350 7.57 0.74 -17.05
CA GLU A 350 7.57 1.80 -18.08
C GLU A 350 6.12 2.13 -18.48
N ALA A 351 5.79 3.42 -18.36
CA ALA A 351 4.47 3.95 -18.65
C ALA A 351 4.18 3.91 -20.15
N ASP A 352 5.19 4.13 -21.00
CA ASP A 352 5.02 3.97 -22.45
C ASP A 352 4.71 2.52 -22.78
N ALA A 353 3.59 2.33 -23.48
CA ALA A 353 3.11 1.04 -23.92
C ALA A 353 3.85 0.49 -25.15
N GLY A 354 4.68 1.31 -25.79
CA GLY A 354 5.40 0.98 -27.02
C GLY A 354 4.61 1.29 -28.28
N ALA A 355 3.47 1.98 -28.15
CA ALA A 355 2.60 2.37 -29.27
C ALA A 355 2.74 3.84 -29.67
N GLY A 356 3.74 4.56 -29.11
CA GLY A 356 3.96 5.99 -29.39
C GLY A 356 2.90 6.93 -28.82
N MET A 357 2.05 6.42 -27.93
CA MET A 357 0.92 7.13 -27.33
C MET A 357 0.99 7.15 -25.79
N GLY A 358 2.18 6.97 -25.21
CA GLY A 358 2.34 6.82 -23.77
C GLY A 358 1.65 5.55 -23.28
N ILE A 359 0.81 5.66 -22.26
CA ILE A 359 0.15 4.52 -21.61
C ILE A 359 -0.91 3.81 -22.47
N PHE A 360 -1.26 4.38 -23.63
CA PHE A 360 -2.32 3.92 -24.51
C PHE A 360 -1.77 3.09 -25.67
N GLU A 361 -2.51 2.06 -26.04
CA GLU A 361 -2.36 1.20 -27.23
C GLU A 361 -3.59 1.29 -28.14
N THR A 362 -4.77 1.49 -27.56
CA THR A 362 -6.07 1.53 -28.26
C THR A 362 -6.83 2.80 -27.91
N LEU A 363 -7.28 3.54 -28.93
CA LEU A 363 -7.92 4.86 -28.76
C LEU A 363 -9.45 4.82 -28.56
N HIS A 364 -10.11 3.66 -28.73
CA HIS A 364 -11.56 3.51 -28.58
C HIS A 364 -12.41 4.54 -29.36
N GLY A 365 -11.98 4.88 -30.58
CA GLY A 365 -12.69 5.85 -31.42
C GLY A 365 -12.42 7.32 -31.10
N HIS A 366 -11.57 7.62 -30.11
CA HIS A 366 -11.11 8.98 -29.84
C HIS A 366 -10.01 9.41 -30.83
N PRO A 367 -9.89 10.71 -31.16
CA PRO A 367 -8.97 11.19 -32.19
C PRO A 367 -7.49 11.10 -31.81
N ASN A 368 -7.16 11.07 -30.51
CA ASN A 368 -5.80 10.97 -30.00
C ASN A 368 -5.77 10.56 -28.52
N ALA A 369 -4.57 10.26 -28.01
CA ALA A 369 -4.33 9.86 -26.63
C ALA A 369 -4.83 10.89 -25.59
N ALA A 370 -4.68 12.19 -25.87
CA ALA A 370 -5.15 13.24 -24.96
C ALA A 370 -6.68 13.26 -24.84
N ALA A 371 -7.39 13.04 -25.95
CA ALA A 371 -8.85 12.94 -25.97
C ALA A 371 -9.35 11.71 -25.20
N LEU A 372 -8.71 10.54 -25.36
CA LEU A 372 -9.02 9.35 -24.57
C LEU A 372 -8.72 9.57 -23.08
N ALA A 373 -7.58 10.19 -22.75
CA ALA A 373 -7.24 10.52 -21.37
C ALA A 373 -8.29 11.41 -20.70
N LEU A 374 -8.79 12.42 -21.42
CA LEU A 374 -9.87 13.28 -20.96
C LEU A 374 -11.18 12.49 -20.79
N ALA A 375 -11.53 11.63 -21.74
CA ALA A 375 -12.73 10.79 -21.68
C ALA A 375 -12.72 9.89 -20.44
N ILE A 376 -11.58 9.22 -20.16
CA ILE A 376 -11.39 8.41 -18.96
C ILE A 376 -11.56 9.25 -17.70
N LYS A 377 -10.93 10.44 -17.65
CA LYS A 377 -11.02 11.33 -16.48
C LYS A 377 -12.47 11.75 -16.22
N VAL A 378 -13.22 12.12 -17.27
CA VAL A 378 -14.63 12.53 -17.16
C VAL A 378 -15.49 11.36 -16.71
N ALA A 379 -15.35 10.19 -17.34
CA ALA A 379 -16.11 9.00 -16.99
C ALA A 379 -15.84 8.54 -15.54
N SER A 380 -14.57 8.52 -15.14
CA SER A 380 -14.14 8.13 -13.78
C SER A 380 -14.60 9.12 -12.70
N ALA A 381 -14.73 10.41 -13.03
CA ALA A 381 -15.30 11.39 -12.11
C ALA A 381 -16.82 11.23 -11.97
N LYS A 382 -17.51 10.90 -13.07
CA LYS A 382 -18.97 10.72 -13.08
C LYS A 382 -19.40 9.40 -12.43
N TYR A 383 -18.67 8.32 -12.68
CA TYR A 383 -18.98 6.98 -12.19
C TYR A 383 -17.81 6.48 -11.34
N HIS A 384 -18.04 6.25 -10.06
CA HIS A 384 -17.00 5.77 -9.15
C HIS A 384 -17.54 5.11 -7.87
N GLY A 385 -16.71 4.29 -7.24
CA GLY A 385 -16.89 3.65 -5.92
C GLY A 385 -17.90 2.50 -5.86
N THR A 386 -18.93 2.50 -6.69
CA THR A 386 -19.95 1.44 -6.67
C THR A 386 -19.42 0.09 -7.09
N THR A 387 -18.50 0.03 -8.06
CA THR A 387 -17.83 -1.21 -8.45
C THR A 387 -17.01 -1.83 -7.32
N GLY A 388 -16.26 -1.02 -6.56
CA GLY A 388 -15.49 -1.50 -5.40
C GLY A 388 -16.39 -2.04 -4.29
N LYS A 389 -17.56 -1.44 -4.09
CA LYS A 389 -18.57 -1.97 -3.15
C LYS A 389 -19.11 -3.34 -3.58
N GLU A 390 -19.50 -3.50 -4.84
CA GLU A 390 -19.95 -4.80 -5.36
C GLU A 390 -18.84 -5.85 -5.31
N TRP A 391 -17.60 -5.44 -5.58
CA TRP A 391 -16.42 -6.29 -5.45
C TRP A 391 -16.26 -6.83 -4.01
N LEU A 392 -16.32 -5.96 -3.01
CA LEU A 392 -16.21 -6.37 -1.61
C LEU A 392 -17.34 -7.32 -1.20
N ARG A 393 -18.58 -7.06 -1.62
CA ARG A 393 -19.72 -7.96 -1.36
C ARG A 393 -19.48 -9.35 -1.94
N TYR A 394 -18.98 -9.43 -3.17
CA TYR A 394 -18.62 -10.70 -3.79
C TYR A 394 -17.52 -11.42 -3.01
N LEU A 395 -16.44 -10.72 -2.64
CA LEU A 395 -15.33 -11.31 -1.90
C LEU A 395 -15.78 -11.84 -0.54
N VAL A 396 -16.57 -11.08 0.20
CA VAL A 396 -17.11 -11.48 1.50
C VAL A 396 -17.99 -12.72 1.36
N ALA A 397 -18.92 -12.72 0.40
CA ALA A 397 -19.83 -13.84 0.16
C ALA A 397 -19.11 -15.14 -0.23
N ASN A 398 -17.97 -15.04 -0.91
CA ASN A 398 -17.25 -16.19 -1.46
C ASN A 398 -15.93 -16.50 -0.74
N ARG A 399 -15.62 -15.81 0.36
CA ARG A 399 -14.31 -15.83 1.05
C ARG A 399 -13.80 -17.25 1.33
N ALA A 400 -14.66 -18.11 1.86
CA ALA A 400 -14.30 -19.50 2.18
C ALA A 400 -13.82 -20.28 0.94
N SER A 401 -14.50 -20.11 -0.21
CA SER A 401 -14.12 -20.78 -1.46
C SER A 401 -12.88 -20.16 -2.10
N LEU A 402 -12.70 -18.83 -1.98
CA LEU A 402 -11.59 -18.12 -2.60
C LEU A 402 -10.25 -18.39 -1.91
N LYS A 403 -10.27 -18.73 -0.61
CA LYS A 403 -9.07 -18.97 0.20
C LYS A 403 -8.16 -20.06 -0.37
N ASP A 404 -8.73 -21.09 -0.98
CA ASP A 404 -7.95 -22.17 -1.59
C ASP A 404 -7.70 -21.93 -3.10
N VAL A 405 -8.66 -21.30 -3.78
CA VAL A 405 -8.62 -21.11 -5.24
C VAL A 405 -7.60 -20.04 -5.64
N ILE A 406 -7.56 -18.92 -4.93
CA ILE A 406 -6.72 -17.76 -5.31
C ILE A 406 -5.22 -18.05 -5.20
N PRO A 407 -4.70 -18.61 -4.09
CA PRO A 407 -3.28 -18.96 -4.00
C PRO A 407 -2.83 -19.92 -5.10
N GLU A 408 -3.66 -20.90 -5.46
CA GLU A 408 -3.33 -21.87 -6.51
C GLU A 408 -3.30 -21.23 -7.91
N GLN A 409 -4.26 -20.35 -8.21
CA GLN A 409 -4.24 -19.60 -9.48
C GLN A 409 -3.03 -18.68 -9.58
N ILE A 410 -2.68 -17.98 -8.50
CA ILE A 410 -1.47 -17.13 -8.43
C ILE A 410 -0.23 -17.97 -8.68
N LYS A 411 -0.12 -19.13 -8.03
CA LYS A 411 1.02 -20.04 -8.21
C LYS A 411 1.12 -20.51 -9.66
N ARG A 412 0.01 -20.98 -10.24
CA ARG A 412 -0.05 -21.45 -11.64
C ARG A 412 0.39 -20.35 -12.63
N LEU A 413 -0.12 -19.13 -12.46
CA LEU A 413 0.23 -18.01 -13.31
C LEU A 413 1.70 -17.60 -13.12
N ALA A 414 2.18 -17.52 -11.87
CA ALA A 414 3.56 -17.18 -11.55
C ALA A 414 4.54 -18.17 -12.21
N THR A 415 4.30 -19.47 -12.08
CA THR A 415 5.13 -20.50 -12.74
C THR A 415 5.13 -20.36 -14.26
N GLY A 416 4.04 -19.88 -14.86
CA GLY A 416 3.95 -19.66 -16.30
C GLY A 416 4.64 -18.40 -16.83
N ILE A 417 5.04 -17.46 -15.96
CA ILE A 417 5.68 -16.19 -16.37
C ILE A 417 7.14 -16.07 -15.94
N ILE A 418 7.56 -16.82 -14.90
CA ILE A 418 8.92 -16.81 -14.38
C ILE A 418 9.86 -17.52 -15.38
N PRO A 419 10.97 -16.89 -15.83
CA PRO A 419 11.96 -17.58 -16.63
C PRO A 419 12.66 -18.71 -15.88
N THR A 420 13.16 -19.70 -16.61
CA THR A 420 13.99 -20.77 -16.04
C THR A 420 15.21 -20.17 -15.33
N TYR A 421 15.47 -20.58 -14.10
CA TYR A 421 16.57 -20.11 -13.24
C TYR A 421 16.48 -18.65 -12.75
N ALA A 422 15.28 -18.07 -12.69
CA ALA A 422 15.12 -16.74 -12.10
C ALA A 422 15.53 -16.70 -10.62
N ALA A 423 16.19 -15.62 -10.21
CA ALA A 423 16.51 -15.40 -8.80
C ALA A 423 15.22 -15.28 -7.95
N GLY A 424 15.27 -15.67 -6.67
CA GLY A 424 14.11 -15.60 -5.76
C GLY A 424 13.51 -14.19 -5.57
N GLN A 425 14.25 -13.14 -5.93
CA GLN A 425 13.73 -11.76 -6.02
C GLN A 425 12.67 -11.62 -7.12
N VAL A 426 12.93 -12.20 -8.30
CA VAL A 426 12.03 -12.19 -9.46
C VAL A 426 10.77 -12.99 -9.16
N GLU A 427 10.90 -14.14 -8.47
CA GLU A 427 9.76 -14.97 -8.07
C GLU A 427 8.76 -14.21 -7.20
N ARG A 428 9.24 -13.44 -6.21
CA ARG A 428 8.36 -12.63 -5.33
C ARG A 428 7.59 -11.58 -6.12
N VAL A 429 8.25 -10.92 -7.06
CA VAL A 429 7.60 -9.90 -7.89
C VAL A 429 6.60 -10.55 -8.85
N ALA A 430 6.96 -11.66 -9.48
CA ALA A 430 6.09 -12.43 -10.36
C ALA A 430 4.79 -12.88 -9.67
N ARG A 431 4.86 -13.32 -8.40
CA ARG A 431 3.66 -13.64 -7.60
C ARG A 431 2.74 -12.43 -7.44
N ARG A 432 3.28 -11.24 -7.16
CA ARG A 432 2.48 -10.01 -7.05
C ARG A 432 1.84 -9.60 -8.38
N PHE A 433 2.57 -9.69 -9.50
CA PHE A 433 1.97 -9.50 -10.83
C PHE A 433 0.88 -10.53 -11.14
N SER A 434 1.06 -11.77 -10.66
CA SER A 434 0.07 -12.84 -10.82
C SER A 434 -1.19 -12.59 -9.99
N LEU A 435 -1.06 -12.07 -8.76
CA LEU A 435 -2.19 -11.60 -7.95
C LEU A 435 -3.00 -10.53 -8.71
N VAL A 436 -2.32 -9.58 -9.36
CA VAL A 436 -2.99 -8.55 -10.18
C VAL A 436 -3.76 -9.17 -11.34
N GLY A 437 -3.13 -10.06 -12.11
CA GLY A 437 -3.81 -10.75 -13.22
C GLY A 437 -5.04 -11.54 -12.75
N VAL A 438 -4.90 -12.34 -11.68
CA VAL A 438 -6.01 -13.13 -11.11
C VAL A 438 -7.14 -12.23 -10.59
N ALA A 439 -6.81 -11.09 -9.96
CA ALA A 439 -7.81 -10.14 -9.50
C ALA A 439 -8.64 -9.55 -10.65
N GLY A 440 -7.98 -9.16 -11.75
CA GLY A 440 -8.67 -8.65 -12.94
C GLY A 440 -9.54 -9.70 -13.63
N GLU A 441 -9.07 -10.95 -13.74
CA GLU A 441 -9.90 -12.05 -14.27
C GLU A 441 -11.10 -12.34 -13.37
N LEU A 442 -10.91 -12.36 -12.05
CA LEU A 442 -12.02 -12.59 -11.12
C LEU A 442 -13.04 -11.44 -11.16
N ALA A 443 -12.60 -10.19 -11.24
CA ALA A 443 -13.50 -9.04 -11.43
C ALA A 443 -14.28 -9.13 -12.76
N SER A 444 -13.63 -9.63 -13.83
CA SER A 444 -14.26 -9.88 -15.13
C SER A 444 -15.29 -11.00 -15.06
N HIS A 445 -14.97 -12.09 -14.37
CA HIS A 445 -15.89 -13.20 -14.10
C HIS A 445 -17.13 -12.73 -13.32
N CYS A 446 -16.96 -11.77 -12.41
CA CYS A 446 -18.06 -11.13 -11.67
C CYS A 446 -18.86 -10.11 -12.50
N LYS A 447 -18.55 -9.95 -13.79
CA LYS A 447 -19.15 -8.97 -14.70
C LYS A 447 -18.94 -7.52 -14.26
N LEU A 448 -17.89 -7.22 -13.49
CA LEU A 448 -17.59 -5.85 -13.06
C LEU A 448 -16.84 -5.05 -14.13
N THR A 449 -15.99 -5.69 -14.93
CA THR A 449 -15.15 -5.02 -15.94
C THR A 449 -15.70 -5.15 -17.36
N GLY A 450 -16.40 -6.25 -17.66
CA GLY A 450 -16.87 -6.57 -19.01
C GLY A 450 -15.76 -7.02 -19.97
N TRP A 451 -14.57 -7.33 -19.47
CA TRP A 451 -13.44 -7.79 -20.28
C TRP A 451 -13.59 -9.26 -20.71
N ALA A 452 -12.94 -9.60 -21.82
CA ALA A 452 -12.84 -10.99 -22.27
C ALA A 452 -11.88 -11.77 -21.34
N GLU A 453 -12.07 -13.09 -21.27
CA GLU A 453 -11.17 -13.97 -20.53
C GLU A 453 -9.72 -13.84 -21.04
N GLY A 454 -8.78 -13.65 -20.13
CA GLY A 454 -7.35 -13.52 -20.43
C GLY A 454 -6.86 -12.09 -20.65
N GLU A 455 -7.74 -11.08 -20.73
CA GLU A 455 -7.36 -9.67 -20.89
C GLU A 455 -6.49 -9.18 -19.73
N ALA A 456 -6.89 -9.48 -18.48
CA ALA A 456 -6.17 -9.04 -17.29
C ALA A 456 -4.86 -9.81 -17.10
N ILE A 457 -4.87 -11.11 -17.38
CA ILE A 457 -3.65 -11.92 -17.39
C ILE A 457 -2.67 -11.41 -18.45
N HIS A 458 -3.14 -11.07 -19.66
CA HIS A 458 -2.31 -10.54 -20.72
C HIS A 458 -1.61 -9.24 -20.30
N ALA A 459 -2.38 -8.30 -19.74
CA ALA A 459 -1.85 -7.05 -19.20
C ALA A 459 -0.79 -7.28 -18.10
N ALA A 460 -1.08 -8.15 -17.12
CA ALA A 460 -0.14 -8.49 -16.06
C ALA A 460 1.15 -9.11 -16.60
N ARG A 461 1.06 -10.00 -17.59
CA ARG A 461 2.24 -10.61 -18.25
C ARG A 461 3.09 -9.59 -18.98
N LYS A 462 2.45 -8.68 -19.73
CA LYS A 462 3.14 -7.61 -20.47
C LYS A 462 3.85 -6.65 -19.52
N CYS A 463 3.17 -6.19 -18.47
CA CYS A 463 3.78 -5.31 -17.47
C CYS A 463 4.91 -6.02 -16.69
N PHE A 464 4.76 -7.31 -16.38
CA PHE A 464 5.83 -8.09 -15.75
C PHE A 464 7.06 -8.21 -16.66
N ALA A 465 6.87 -8.49 -17.95
CA ALA A 465 7.97 -8.60 -18.91
C ALA A 465 8.75 -7.28 -19.02
N VAL A 466 8.05 -6.15 -19.10
CA VAL A 466 8.64 -4.80 -19.11
C VAL A 466 9.42 -4.53 -17.82
N TRP A 467 8.84 -4.85 -16.67
CA TRP A 467 9.53 -4.73 -15.38
C TRP A 467 10.78 -5.61 -15.35
N LEU A 468 10.69 -6.86 -15.80
CA LEU A 468 11.79 -7.82 -15.76
C LEU A 468 12.96 -7.37 -16.64
N GLU A 469 12.67 -6.88 -17.84
CA GLU A 469 13.67 -6.32 -18.75
C GLU A 469 14.37 -5.11 -18.12
N ALA A 470 13.62 -4.17 -17.55
CA ALA A 470 14.18 -2.98 -16.89
C ALA A 470 14.95 -3.31 -15.59
N PHE A 471 14.48 -4.29 -14.83
CA PHE A 471 15.18 -4.81 -13.66
C PHE A 471 16.49 -5.49 -14.08
N GLY A 472 16.50 -6.04 -15.30
CA GLY A 472 17.65 -6.52 -16.06
C GLY A 472 17.77 -8.04 -16.16
N GLY A 473 16.63 -8.70 -16.39
CA GLY A 473 16.51 -10.10 -16.73
C GLY A 473 16.37 -11.03 -15.52
N SER A 474 16.60 -12.32 -15.75
CA SER A 474 16.48 -13.39 -14.74
C SER A 474 17.62 -13.42 -13.72
N GLY A 475 18.72 -12.72 -14.00
CA GLY A 475 19.93 -12.69 -13.17
C GLY A 475 19.86 -11.72 -11.98
N ASN A 476 20.68 -11.98 -10.97
CA ASN A 476 20.76 -11.18 -9.75
C ASN A 476 21.28 -9.75 -10.04
N ARG A 477 20.48 -8.72 -9.73
CA ARG A 477 20.80 -7.31 -10.02
C ARG A 477 22.05 -6.84 -9.28
N GLU A 478 22.27 -7.33 -8.06
CA GLU A 478 23.46 -6.99 -7.27
C GLU A 478 24.74 -7.45 -7.98
N GLU A 479 24.73 -8.66 -8.56
CA GLU A 479 25.85 -9.20 -9.31
C GLU A 479 26.15 -8.36 -10.56
N ARG A 480 25.11 -7.94 -11.31
CA ARG A 480 25.29 -7.08 -12.48
C ARG A 480 25.81 -5.69 -12.12
N ALA A 481 25.34 -5.11 -11.02
CA ALA A 481 25.86 -3.83 -10.52
C ALA A 481 27.34 -3.93 -10.13
N ILE A 482 27.74 -5.02 -9.48
CA ILE A 482 29.14 -5.31 -9.16
C ILE A 482 29.98 -5.40 -10.44
N LEU A 483 29.53 -6.17 -11.44
CA LEU A 483 30.24 -6.33 -12.71
C LEU A 483 30.38 -5.01 -13.47
N ALA A 484 29.32 -4.21 -13.53
CA ALA A 484 29.33 -2.88 -14.15
C ALA A 484 30.28 -1.91 -13.43
N GLN A 485 30.29 -1.90 -12.10
CA GLN A 485 31.21 -1.06 -11.32
C GLN A 485 32.68 -1.46 -11.57
N VAL A 486 32.96 -2.76 -11.59
CA VAL A 486 34.32 -3.25 -11.84
C VAL A 486 34.77 -2.88 -13.25
N ARG A 487 33.90 -3.02 -14.25
CA ARG A 487 34.14 -2.57 -15.63
C ARG A 487 34.44 -1.06 -15.68
N ALA A 488 33.55 -0.23 -15.12
CA ALA A 488 33.72 1.23 -15.10
C ALA A 488 35.03 1.66 -14.42
N PHE A 489 35.45 0.96 -13.36
CA PHE A 489 36.74 1.20 -12.71
C PHE A 489 37.91 0.97 -13.68
N PHE A 490 37.91 -0.13 -14.44
CA PHE A 490 38.99 -0.43 -15.38
C PHE A 490 38.95 0.45 -16.64
N GLU A 491 37.78 0.81 -17.15
CA GLU A 491 37.64 1.77 -18.26
C GLU A 491 38.20 3.15 -17.86
N THR A 492 37.94 3.60 -16.63
CA THR A 492 38.37 4.92 -16.16
C THR A 492 39.85 4.94 -15.72
N HIS A 493 40.34 3.85 -15.14
CA HIS A 493 41.62 3.83 -14.43
C HIS A 493 42.66 2.85 -14.97
N GLY A 494 42.26 1.93 -15.86
CA GLY A 494 43.10 0.83 -16.34
C GLY A 494 44.40 1.31 -17.00
N ALA A 495 44.36 2.40 -17.77
CA ALA A 495 45.55 2.95 -18.44
C ALA A 495 46.38 3.91 -17.58
N SER A 496 45.80 4.50 -16.53
CA SER A 496 46.39 5.64 -15.81
C SER A 496 46.88 5.32 -14.39
N ARG A 497 46.34 4.26 -13.77
CA ARG A 497 46.62 3.91 -12.37
C ARG A 497 47.28 2.54 -12.20
N PHE A 498 47.65 1.88 -13.30
CA PHE A 498 48.33 0.59 -13.28
C PHE A 498 49.69 0.68 -13.96
N GLU A 499 50.73 0.23 -13.28
CA GLU A 499 52.10 0.18 -13.79
C GLU A 499 52.34 -1.13 -14.56
N ASP A 500 53.03 -1.06 -15.69
CA ASP A 500 53.41 -2.26 -16.45
C ASP A 500 54.51 -3.01 -15.70
N ILE A 501 54.26 -4.27 -15.35
CA ILE A 501 55.24 -5.11 -14.65
C ILE A 501 56.52 -5.35 -15.48
N SER A 502 56.43 -5.19 -16.80
CA SER A 502 57.53 -5.38 -17.76
C SER A 502 58.24 -4.09 -18.14
N ALA A 503 57.81 -2.94 -17.61
CA ALA A 503 58.44 -1.66 -17.92
C ALA A 503 59.93 -1.65 -17.54
N THR A 504 60.78 -1.31 -18.52
CA THR A 504 62.23 -1.13 -18.34
C THR A 504 62.61 0.30 -17.95
N ILE A 505 61.65 1.21 -17.97
CA ILE A 505 61.81 2.64 -17.66
C ILE A 505 60.83 2.99 -16.53
N GLU A 506 61.25 3.84 -15.61
CA GLU A 506 60.42 4.28 -14.48
C GLU A 506 59.15 4.99 -14.97
N GLN A 507 57.98 4.49 -14.55
CA GLN A 507 56.68 5.05 -14.86
C GLN A 507 56.14 5.87 -13.69
N ARG A 508 55.83 7.16 -13.92
CA ARG A 508 55.22 8.00 -12.89
C ARG A 508 53.70 7.80 -12.84
N ILE A 509 53.25 6.83 -12.06
CA ILE A 509 51.82 6.53 -11.88
C ILE A 509 51.25 7.28 -10.67
N GLN A 510 50.35 8.22 -10.90
CA GLN A 510 49.65 8.91 -9.81
C GLN A 510 48.56 8.02 -9.21
N LYS A 511 48.43 8.01 -7.87
CA LYS A 511 47.42 7.22 -7.12
C LYS A 511 47.37 5.76 -7.60
N ARG A 512 48.53 5.12 -7.76
CA ARG A 512 48.68 3.75 -8.28
C ARG A 512 47.74 2.76 -7.59
N ALA A 513 46.88 2.14 -8.36
CA ALA A 513 45.91 1.12 -7.96
C ALA A 513 46.50 -0.30 -7.99
N GLY A 514 47.55 -0.50 -8.78
CA GLY A 514 48.20 -1.79 -8.92
C GLY A 514 49.16 -1.85 -10.11
N PHE A 515 49.34 -3.05 -10.63
CA PHE A 515 50.16 -3.33 -11.81
C PHE A 515 49.32 -4.02 -12.87
N TYR A 516 49.76 -4.02 -14.12
CA TYR A 516 49.20 -4.89 -15.14
C TYR A 516 50.30 -5.71 -15.81
N ARG A 517 49.87 -6.81 -16.43
CA ARG A 517 50.70 -7.58 -17.36
C ARG A 517 49.86 -7.96 -18.57
N ASN A 518 50.50 -8.00 -19.73
CA ASN A 518 49.86 -8.48 -20.94
C ASN A 518 49.84 -10.02 -20.89
N GLY A 519 48.65 -10.61 -20.91
CA GLY A 519 48.50 -12.05 -21.06
C GLY A 519 48.92 -12.43 -22.48
N ILE A 520 49.77 -13.44 -22.62
CA ILE A 520 50.38 -13.83 -23.91
C ILE A 520 49.32 -14.23 -24.97
N LYS A 521 48.06 -14.50 -24.58
CA LYS A 521 46.96 -14.89 -25.50
C LYS A 521 45.51 -14.47 -25.11
N GLU A 522 45.23 -13.83 -23.97
CA GLU A 522 43.86 -13.77 -23.41
C GLU A 522 43.40 -12.41 -22.83
N GLY A 523 44.10 -11.32 -23.14
CA GLY A 523 43.80 -9.97 -22.66
C GLY A 523 44.74 -9.47 -21.55
N ARG A 524 44.46 -8.29 -21.00
CA ARG A 524 45.27 -7.64 -19.96
C ARG A 524 44.84 -8.15 -18.58
N GLU A 525 45.81 -8.54 -17.76
CA GLU A 525 45.58 -8.92 -16.37
C GLU A 525 46.00 -7.78 -15.44
N PHE A 526 45.06 -7.31 -14.63
CA PHE A 526 45.27 -6.28 -13.64
C PHE A 526 45.50 -6.89 -12.26
N LEU A 527 46.64 -6.56 -11.65
CA LEU A 527 47.05 -6.95 -10.31
C LEU A 527 46.67 -5.82 -9.35
N VAL A 528 45.44 -5.85 -8.85
CA VAL A 528 44.89 -4.80 -7.98
C VAL A 528 45.39 -4.97 -6.55
N LEU A 529 45.87 -3.89 -5.94
CA LEU A 529 46.31 -3.89 -4.55
C LEU A 529 45.13 -4.04 -3.57
N PRO A 530 45.31 -4.66 -2.39
CA PRO A 530 44.19 -5.02 -1.52
C PRO A 530 43.39 -3.82 -1.00
N GLU A 531 44.05 -2.71 -0.64
CA GLU A 531 43.35 -1.50 -0.17
C GLU A 531 42.54 -0.84 -1.29
N THR A 532 43.08 -0.76 -2.51
CA THR A 532 42.34 -0.25 -3.67
C THR A 532 41.17 -1.16 -4.03
N PHE A 533 41.38 -2.47 -3.99
CA PHE A 533 40.30 -3.43 -4.22
C PHE A 533 39.17 -3.23 -3.20
N ARG A 534 39.48 -3.08 -1.91
CA ARG A 534 38.46 -2.89 -0.86
C ARG A 534 37.77 -1.52 -0.95
N ARG A 535 38.53 -0.45 -1.09
CA ARG A 535 38.01 0.93 -0.96
C ARG A 535 37.35 1.45 -2.23
N GLU A 536 37.77 0.97 -3.39
CA GLU A 536 37.35 1.52 -4.68
C GLU A 536 36.60 0.45 -5.50
N VAL A 537 37.20 -0.73 -5.70
CA VAL A 537 36.56 -1.78 -6.50
C VAL A 537 35.32 -2.35 -5.79
N CYS A 538 35.39 -2.55 -4.47
CA CYS A 538 34.28 -3.04 -3.65
C CYS A 538 33.43 -1.91 -3.04
N GLN A 539 33.63 -0.65 -3.43
CA GLN A 539 32.92 0.47 -2.83
C GLN A 539 31.40 0.24 -2.88
N GLY A 540 30.72 0.33 -1.73
CA GLY A 540 29.27 0.12 -1.64
C GLY A 540 28.80 -1.35 -1.55
N PHE A 541 29.70 -2.34 -1.69
CA PHE A 541 29.37 -3.77 -1.67
C PHE A 541 30.19 -4.55 -0.63
N ASP A 542 29.67 -5.71 -0.20
CA ASP A 542 30.44 -6.62 0.65
C ASP A 542 31.61 -7.26 -0.13
N GLU A 543 32.82 -7.20 0.43
CA GLU A 543 34.06 -7.65 -0.22
C GLU A 543 34.01 -9.15 -0.58
N LYS A 544 33.33 -9.99 0.24
CA LYS A 544 33.21 -11.43 -0.04
C LYS A 544 32.23 -11.67 -1.19
N THR A 545 31.12 -10.94 -1.23
CA THR A 545 30.17 -10.99 -2.35
C THR A 545 30.85 -10.61 -3.66
N VAL A 546 31.57 -9.49 -3.71
CA VAL A 546 32.28 -9.02 -4.92
C VAL A 546 33.26 -10.09 -5.42
N LYS A 547 34.06 -10.69 -4.53
CA LYS A 547 34.98 -11.78 -4.90
C LYS A 547 34.24 -12.96 -5.52
N ASN A 548 33.16 -13.42 -4.89
CA ASN A 548 32.41 -14.58 -5.36
C ASN A 548 31.80 -14.31 -6.74
N VAL A 549 31.24 -13.12 -6.95
CA VAL A 549 30.66 -12.70 -8.24
C VAL A 549 31.73 -12.67 -9.33
N LEU A 550 32.89 -12.05 -9.05
CA LEU A 550 33.97 -11.97 -10.02
C LEU A 550 34.61 -13.33 -10.32
N ILE A 551 34.68 -14.25 -9.34
CA ILE A 551 35.13 -15.62 -9.56
C ILE A 551 34.12 -16.39 -10.42
N ALA A 552 32.83 -16.29 -10.11
CA ALA A 552 31.77 -16.96 -10.88
C ALA A 552 31.70 -16.46 -12.33
N ALA A 553 31.95 -15.16 -12.55
CA ALA A 553 32.06 -14.56 -13.88
C ALA A 553 33.40 -14.84 -14.59
N GLY A 554 34.36 -15.51 -13.93
CA GLY A 554 35.69 -15.79 -14.48
C GLY A 554 36.60 -14.57 -14.64
N LEU A 555 36.23 -13.43 -14.06
CA LEU A 555 37.01 -12.18 -14.12
C LEU A 555 38.11 -12.16 -13.05
N LEU A 556 37.82 -12.58 -11.82
CA LEU A 556 38.83 -12.69 -10.77
C LEU A 556 39.46 -14.09 -10.82
N LEU A 557 40.78 -14.14 -10.93
CA LEU A 557 41.54 -15.38 -11.02
C LEU A 557 42.02 -15.80 -9.62
N PRO A 558 41.52 -16.91 -9.06
CA PRO A 558 42.00 -17.43 -7.78
C PRO A 558 43.47 -17.86 -7.83
N GLY A 559 44.14 -17.85 -6.69
CA GLY A 559 45.47 -18.42 -6.54
C GLY A 559 45.46 -19.95 -6.62
N LYS A 560 46.66 -20.54 -6.70
CA LYS A 560 46.83 -22.01 -6.70
C LYS A 560 46.27 -22.69 -5.45
N ASP A 561 46.12 -21.96 -4.36
CA ASP A 561 45.52 -22.40 -3.09
C ASP A 561 43.99 -22.21 -3.04
N GLY A 562 43.37 -21.83 -4.16
CA GLY A 562 41.93 -21.58 -4.27
C GLY A 562 41.47 -20.28 -3.63
N LYS A 563 42.38 -19.46 -3.08
CA LYS A 563 42.01 -18.19 -2.45
C LYS A 563 41.78 -17.10 -3.51
N PRO A 564 40.86 -16.15 -3.27
CA PRO A 564 40.61 -15.04 -4.19
C PRO A 564 41.83 -14.11 -4.41
N SER A 565 42.81 -14.10 -3.52
CA SER A 565 44.02 -13.27 -3.65
C SER A 565 45.25 -14.12 -3.92
N GLN A 566 46.21 -13.59 -4.68
CA GLN A 566 47.48 -14.23 -4.98
C GLN A 566 48.64 -13.47 -4.34
N VAL A 567 49.76 -14.15 -4.02
CA VAL A 567 51.01 -13.49 -3.63
C VAL A 567 51.96 -13.54 -4.81
N LEU A 568 52.30 -12.36 -5.34
CA LEU A 568 53.15 -12.19 -6.52
C LEU A 568 54.28 -11.22 -6.21
N ARG A 569 55.43 -11.39 -6.87
CA ARG A 569 56.56 -10.46 -6.74
C ARG A 569 56.32 -9.27 -7.67
N LEU A 570 56.20 -8.08 -7.10
CA LEU A 570 55.92 -6.84 -7.82
C LEU A 570 57.16 -5.92 -7.84
N PRO A 571 57.40 -5.18 -8.94
CA PRO A 571 58.43 -4.15 -9.01
C PRO A 571 58.28 -3.14 -7.87
N GLY A 572 59.40 -2.79 -7.22
CA GLY A 572 59.43 -1.82 -6.12
C GLY A 572 58.76 -2.24 -4.79
N LEU A 573 57.91 -3.29 -4.78
CA LEU A 573 57.16 -3.72 -3.59
C LEU A 573 57.52 -5.13 -3.10
N GLY A 574 58.26 -5.92 -3.89
CA GLY A 574 58.61 -7.29 -3.52
C GLY A 574 57.38 -8.22 -3.50
N SER A 575 57.41 -9.26 -2.65
CA SER A 575 56.29 -10.21 -2.54
C SER A 575 55.07 -9.54 -1.91
N SER A 576 54.03 -9.33 -2.71
CA SER A 576 52.82 -8.58 -2.34
C SER A 576 51.57 -9.38 -2.64
N ARG A 577 50.55 -9.23 -1.79
CA ARG A 577 49.22 -9.81 -2.02
C ARG A 577 48.42 -8.94 -2.98
N VAL A 578 47.81 -9.53 -4.00
CA VAL A 578 47.02 -8.84 -5.03
C VAL A 578 45.78 -9.64 -5.41
N TYR A 579 44.80 -8.94 -5.98
CA TYR A 579 43.69 -9.55 -6.69
C TYR A 579 43.97 -9.49 -8.18
N VAL A 580 44.03 -10.64 -8.84
CA VAL A 580 44.30 -10.71 -10.28
C VAL A 580 42.96 -10.71 -11.00
N ILE A 581 42.68 -9.63 -11.72
CA ILE A 581 41.44 -9.45 -12.48
C ILE A 581 41.78 -9.43 -13.96
N ARG A 582 41.15 -10.33 -14.71
CA ARG A 582 41.21 -10.39 -16.15
C ARG A 582 40.09 -9.52 -16.70
N TYR A 583 40.47 -8.49 -17.44
CA TYR A 583 39.54 -7.60 -18.11
C TYR A 583 39.75 -7.73 -19.62
N ARG A 584 38.64 -7.93 -20.35
CA ARG A 584 38.61 -7.93 -21.81
C ARG A 584 37.81 -6.71 -22.22
N ASP A 585 38.42 -5.80 -22.98
CA ASP A 585 37.64 -4.80 -23.72
C ASP A 585 36.82 -5.57 -24.77
N GLU A 586 35.50 -5.42 -24.75
CA GLU A 586 34.59 -6.10 -25.70
C GLU A 586 34.62 -5.45 -27.11
N GLU A 587 35.79 -5.06 -27.60
CA GLU A 587 36.00 -4.54 -28.98
C GLU A 587 37.01 -5.36 -29.82
N GLU A 588 37.28 -6.62 -29.47
CA GLU A 588 37.87 -7.60 -30.41
C GLU A 588 37.17 -8.96 -30.41
#